data_AF-A0A0C9YT93-F1
#
_entry.id   AF-A0A0C9YT93-F1
#
_cell.length_a   1.000
_cell.length_b   1.000
_cell.length_c   1.000
_cell.angle_alpha   90.00
_cell.angle_beta   90.00
_cell.angle_gamma   90.00
#
_symmetry.space_group_name_H-M   'P 1'
#
loop_
_entity.id
_entity.type
_entity.pdbx_description
1 polymer ?
#
loop_
_entity_poly.entity_id
_entity_poly.type
_entity_poly.pdbx_seq_one_letter_code
_entity_poly.pdbx_strand_id
1 'polypeptide(L)'
;MVFWDDKSRKRVLVAWNGSSTEDNGEGNSAVFLDQLIFISDALHGRSTTIWAGSTKDPTSQTSQWQVIVKDSWIDPLWRFTEGCLLARLNDVGVEGVPWPIHKQQVQGPHPSHGGVKINMLTHLLCKLLLQLDNHQYQLHVLSCLLTELVGMQLMLFPSLAQLLIAFIDYVLTHKDAIDKAKVLHHDISLLNLLLIHWSPSINDDCCLDFLIDLPPETCEHLQDKIQGLPYRGLLADWGYAVPLDVPAPDPEHIPKASPSTPPHNAPPTSPISLPGNLASGDDSDPI
;
A
#
# COMPACT_ATOMS: atom_id res chain seq x y z
N MET A 1 -0.85 -14.85 11.07
CA MET A 1 -0.31 -16.00 10.29
C MET A 1 -1.44 -16.60 9.48
N VAL A 2 -1.26 -16.77 8.17
CA VAL A 2 -2.28 -17.34 7.28
C VAL A 2 -2.22 -18.86 7.38
N PHE A 3 -3.33 -19.49 7.69
CA PHE A 3 -3.48 -20.95 7.73
C PHE A 3 -4.44 -21.40 6.65
N TRP A 4 -4.22 -22.61 6.15
CA TRP A 4 -5.22 -23.30 5.36
C TRP A 4 -6.16 -24.04 6.32
N ASP A 5 -7.46 -23.72 6.28
CA ASP A 5 -8.47 -24.45 7.04
C ASP A 5 -9.11 -25.51 6.14
N ASP A 6 -8.73 -26.77 6.37
CA ASP A 6 -9.21 -27.91 5.59
C ASP A 6 -10.73 -28.10 5.65
N LYS A 7 -11.39 -27.67 6.73
CA LYS A 7 -12.84 -27.84 6.89
C LYS A 7 -13.61 -26.86 6.02
N SER A 8 -13.20 -25.60 6.00
CA SER A 8 -13.83 -24.57 5.15
C SER A 8 -13.26 -24.55 3.72
N ARG A 9 -12.13 -25.23 3.48
CA ARG A 9 -11.33 -25.13 2.25
C ARG A 9 -10.98 -23.68 1.90
N LYS A 10 -10.83 -22.84 2.93
CA LYS A 10 -10.48 -21.42 2.79
C LYS A 10 -9.15 -21.16 3.50
N ARG A 11 -8.46 -20.12 3.04
CA ARG A 11 -7.36 -19.53 3.80
C ARG A 11 -7.97 -18.69 4.91
N VAL A 12 -7.56 -18.95 6.14
CA VAL A 12 -7.98 -18.19 7.31
C VAL A 12 -6.76 -17.44 7.80
N LEU A 13 -6.84 -16.12 7.80
CA LEU A 13 -5.93 -15.30 8.56
C LEU A 13 -6.51 -15.23 9.97
N VAL A 14 -5.92 -16.01 10.88
CA VAL A 14 -6.28 -15.91 12.30
C VAL A 14 -5.72 -14.59 12.80
N ALA A 15 -6.61 -13.62 13.02
CA ALA A 15 -6.23 -12.34 13.56
C ALA A 15 -6.16 -12.41 15.09
N TRP A 16 -5.01 -11.93 15.56
CA TRP A 16 -4.65 -11.28 16.82
C TRP A 16 -5.69 -11.25 17.97
N ASN A 17 -5.25 -11.60 19.19
CA ASN A 17 -5.92 -11.20 20.43
C ASN A 17 -5.79 -9.68 20.56
N GLY A 18 -6.88 -8.93 20.38
CA GLY A 18 -6.91 -7.49 20.67
C GLY A 18 -6.19 -7.23 22.00
N SER A 19 -5.24 -6.31 22.03
CA SER A 19 -4.59 -5.92 23.28
C SER A 19 -5.54 -4.99 24.05
N SER A 20 -6.75 -5.45 24.36
CA SER A 20 -7.50 -4.83 25.43
C SER A 20 -6.92 -5.38 26.73
N THR A 21 -6.47 -4.50 27.61
CA THR A 21 -5.87 -4.85 28.91
C THR A 21 -6.91 -5.33 29.93
N GLU A 22 -8.13 -5.68 29.49
CA GLU A 22 -9.20 -6.11 30.37
C GLU A 22 -9.63 -7.53 29.99
N ASP A 23 -9.21 -8.47 30.84
CA ASP A 23 -9.33 -9.93 30.75
C ASP A 23 -10.79 -10.40 30.88
N ASN A 24 -11.66 -9.94 29.98
CA ASN A 24 -13.07 -10.27 29.90
C ASN A 24 -13.38 -11.04 28.61
N GLY A 25 -12.79 -12.23 28.46
CA GLY A 25 -13.24 -13.24 27.48
C GLY A 25 -13.37 -12.75 26.03
N GLU A 26 -12.41 -11.98 25.54
CA GLU A 26 -12.43 -11.41 24.18
C GLU A 26 -12.32 -12.52 23.13
N GLY A 27 -13.38 -12.72 22.35
CA GLY A 27 -13.43 -13.70 21.29
C GLY A 27 -12.47 -13.32 20.16
N ASN A 28 -11.59 -14.24 19.77
CA ASN A 28 -10.68 -14.04 18.65
C ASN A 28 -11.47 -13.72 17.36
N SER A 29 -11.34 -12.49 16.87
CA SER A 29 -11.86 -12.12 15.56
C SER A 29 -11.02 -12.83 14.49
N ALA A 30 -11.66 -13.61 13.62
CA ALA A 30 -11.00 -14.26 12.50
C ALA A 30 -11.30 -13.52 11.19
N VAL A 31 -10.29 -13.42 10.32
CA VAL A 31 -10.46 -12.92 8.95
C VAL A 31 -10.46 -14.12 8.01
N PHE A 32 -11.56 -14.28 7.27
CA PHE A 32 -11.67 -15.30 6.23
C PHE A 32 -11.23 -14.69 4.90
N LEU A 33 -10.24 -15.28 4.24
CA LEU A 33 -9.81 -14.81 2.93
C LEU A 33 -10.74 -15.45 1.88
N ASP A 34 -11.52 -14.60 1.21
CA ASP A 34 -12.59 -15.03 0.32
C ASP A 34 -12.13 -15.09 -1.14
N GLN A 35 -11.35 -14.10 -1.58
CA GLN A 35 -10.92 -13.98 -2.96
C GLN A 35 -9.50 -13.42 -3.06
N LEU A 36 -8.69 -14.03 -3.91
CA LEU A 36 -7.43 -13.43 -4.35
C LEU A 36 -7.72 -12.32 -5.37
N ILE A 37 -7.37 -11.09 -5.06
CA ILE A 37 -7.60 -9.94 -5.95
C ILE A 37 -6.40 -9.74 -6.88
N PHE A 38 -5.18 -9.82 -6.33
CA PHE A 38 -3.98 -9.44 -7.05
C PHE A 38 -2.75 -10.19 -6.55
N ILE A 39 -1.86 -10.53 -7.49
CA ILE A 39 -0.50 -11.00 -7.22
C ILE A 39 0.46 -10.22 -8.12
N SER A 40 1.47 -9.62 -7.51
CA SER A 40 2.67 -9.17 -8.21
C SER A 40 3.80 -10.15 -7.93
N ASP A 41 4.29 -10.77 -8.99
CA ASP A 41 5.42 -11.71 -8.98
C ASP A 41 6.68 -11.10 -9.60
N ALA A 42 6.90 -9.80 -9.38
CA ALA A 42 8.09 -9.13 -9.89
C ALA A 42 9.37 -9.81 -9.34
N LEU A 43 10.10 -10.51 -10.22
CA LEU A 43 11.35 -11.22 -9.92
C LEU A 43 12.43 -10.36 -9.23
N HIS A 44 12.37 -9.04 -9.42
CA HIS A 44 13.30 -8.06 -8.87
C HIS A 44 12.62 -7.05 -7.92
N GLY A 45 11.37 -7.30 -7.50
CA GLY A 45 10.55 -6.36 -6.73
C GLY A 45 9.86 -6.99 -5.52
N ARG A 46 9.07 -6.18 -4.80
CA ARG A 46 8.26 -6.65 -3.67
C ARG A 46 7.17 -7.58 -4.19
N SER A 47 7.32 -8.88 -3.99
CA SER A 47 6.17 -9.77 -4.23
C SER A 47 5.05 -9.35 -3.27
N THR A 48 3.89 -9.05 -3.85
CA THR A 48 2.74 -8.51 -3.15
C THR A 48 1.53 -9.33 -3.51
N THR A 49 0.80 -9.80 -2.50
CA THR A 49 -0.44 -10.54 -2.66
C THR A 49 -1.55 -9.79 -1.95
N ILE A 50 -2.65 -9.54 -2.64
CA ILE A 50 -3.81 -8.84 -2.10
C ILE A 50 -5.01 -9.77 -2.12
N TRP A 51 -5.66 -9.91 -0.97
CA TRP A 51 -6.86 -10.71 -0.77
C TRP A 51 -8.02 -9.81 -0.36
N ALA A 52 -9.20 -10.06 -0.93
CA ALA A 52 -10.46 -9.70 -0.31
C ALA A 52 -10.76 -10.75 0.77
N GLY A 53 -11.17 -10.26 1.93
CA GLY A 53 -11.64 -11.11 3.01
C GLY A 53 -12.85 -10.52 3.69
N SER A 54 -13.31 -11.24 4.68
CA SER A 54 -14.38 -10.79 5.55
C SER A 54 -14.12 -11.14 7.00
N THR A 55 -14.56 -10.26 7.89
CA THR A 55 -14.58 -10.52 9.32
C THR A 55 -15.99 -10.91 9.72
N LYS A 56 -16.08 -11.87 10.65
CA LYS A 56 -17.32 -12.13 11.37
C LYS A 56 -17.17 -11.53 12.74
N ASP A 57 -18.05 -10.60 13.08
CA ASP A 57 -18.19 -10.18 14.47
C ASP A 57 -18.69 -11.40 15.27
N PRO A 58 -17.93 -11.88 16.27
CA PRO A 58 -18.37 -13.01 17.09
C PRO A 58 -19.64 -12.69 17.89
N THR A 59 -19.93 -11.41 18.13
CA THR A 59 -21.09 -10.95 18.92
C THR A 59 -22.33 -10.66 18.06
N SER A 60 -22.14 -10.39 16.78
CA SER A 60 -23.22 -10.03 15.85
C SER A 60 -23.25 -11.00 14.66
N GLN A 61 -24.29 -11.84 14.61
CA GLN A 61 -24.52 -12.76 13.50
C GLN A 61 -24.74 -12.06 12.15
N THR A 62 -24.96 -10.74 12.13
CA THR A 62 -25.44 -10.01 10.96
C THR A 62 -24.43 -9.03 10.37
N SER A 63 -23.37 -8.66 11.09
CA SER A 63 -22.37 -7.71 10.58
C SER A 63 -21.13 -8.45 10.08
N GLN A 64 -21.14 -8.77 8.79
CA GLN A 64 -19.94 -9.18 8.06
C GLN A 64 -19.33 -7.93 7.43
N TRP A 65 -18.10 -7.59 7.80
CA TRP A 65 -17.39 -6.46 7.20
C TRP A 65 -16.40 -7.00 6.17
N GLN A 66 -16.31 -6.31 5.04
CA GLN A 66 -15.31 -6.64 4.03
C GLN A 66 -13.99 -6.00 4.43
N VAL A 67 -12.90 -6.68 4.13
CA VAL A 67 -11.54 -6.22 4.43
C VAL A 67 -10.60 -6.57 3.29
N ILE A 68 -9.51 -5.83 3.19
CA ILE A 68 -8.39 -6.14 2.31
C ILE A 68 -7.20 -6.60 3.15
N VAL A 69 -6.62 -7.73 2.78
CA VAL A 69 -5.36 -8.23 3.34
C VAL A 69 -4.28 -8.10 2.27
N LYS A 70 -3.26 -7.32 2.56
CA LYS A 70 -2.08 -7.15 1.72
C LYS A 70 -0.87 -7.79 2.40
N ASP A 71 -0.39 -8.87 1.80
CA ASP A 71 0.89 -9.49 2.14
C ASP A 71 1.96 -8.94 1.22
N SER A 72 3.08 -8.49 1.77
CA SER A 72 4.20 -7.94 1.02
C SER A 72 5.53 -8.29 1.66
N TRP A 73 6.53 -8.57 0.83
CA TRP A 73 7.92 -8.65 1.27
C TRP A 73 8.51 -7.25 1.32
N ILE A 74 8.98 -6.84 2.51
CA ILE A 74 9.54 -5.51 2.75
C ILE A 74 11.00 -5.60 3.16
N ASP A 75 11.76 -4.56 2.82
CA ASP A 75 13.12 -4.40 3.30
C ASP A 75 13.08 -4.05 4.80
N PRO A 76 13.70 -4.84 5.69
CA PRO A 76 13.73 -4.56 7.12
C PRO A 76 14.48 -3.26 7.48
N LEU A 77 15.27 -2.72 6.57
CA LEU A 77 15.98 -1.45 6.75
C LEU A 77 15.08 -0.24 6.49
N TRP A 78 13.88 -0.42 5.93
CA TRP A 78 12.95 0.70 5.79
C TRP A 78 12.46 1.17 7.14
N ARG A 79 12.68 2.47 7.36
CA ARG A 79 12.28 3.16 8.57
C ARG A 79 10.76 3.23 8.71
N PHE A 80 10.04 3.28 7.59
CA PHE A 80 8.59 3.41 7.56
C PHE A 80 7.99 2.31 6.69
N THR A 81 7.02 1.63 7.26
CA THR A 81 6.21 0.64 6.55
C THR A 81 4.91 1.28 6.11
N GLU A 82 4.27 0.74 5.09
CA GLU A 82 2.95 1.18 4.62
C GLU A 82 1.92 1.38 5.74
N GLY A 83 1.73 0.39 6.63
CA GLY A 83 0.76 0.53 7.72
C GLY A 83 1.07 1.65 8.72
N CYS A 84 2.34 2.00 8.92
CA CYS A 84 2.72 3.15 9.75
C CYS A 84 2.44 4.48 9.05
N LEU A 85 2.63 4.53 7.73
CA LEU A 85 2.33 5.72 6.92
C LEU A 85 0.82 5.94 6.83
N LEU A 86 0.04 4.88 6.62
CA LEU A 86 -1.42 4.94 6.66
C LEU A 86 -1.93 5.41 8.02
N ALA A 87 -1.42 4.86 9.14
CA ALA A 87 -1.82 5.33 10.47
C ALA A 87 -1.54 6.84 10.62
N ARG A 88 -0.34 7.29 10.26
CA ARG A 88 0.03 8.71 10.28
C ARG A 88 -0.89 9.60 9.43
N LEU A 89 -1.29 9.15 8.24
CA LEU A 89 -2.20 9.88 7.35
C LEU A 89 -3.59 10.01 7.97
N ASN A 90 -4.12 8.92 8.51
CA ASN A 90 -5.43 8.90 9.16
C ASN A 90 -5.44 9.72 10.46
N ASP A 91 -4.37 9.67 11.26
CA ASP A 91 -4.24 10.43 12.52
C ASP A 91 -4.34 11.96 12.31
N VAL A 92 -3.93 12.46 11.14
CA VAL A 92 -4.01 13.89 10.79
C VAL A 92 -5.18 14.23 9.87
N GLY A 93 -6.12 13.29 9.67
CA GLY A 93 -7.34 13.50 8.90
C GLY A 93 -7.09 13.72 7.40
N VAL A 94 -6.17 12.96 6.80
CA VAL A 94 -6.08 12.85 5.34
C VAL A 94 -7.19 11.91 4.87
N GLU A 95 -8.10 12.42 4.06
CA GLU A 95 -9.16 11.62 3.42
C GLU A 95 -8.63 10.88 2.18
N GLY A 96 -9.41 9.94 1.65
CA GLY A 96 -9.06 9.24 0.42
C GLY A 96 -7.91 8.22 0.56
N VAL A 97 -7.61 7.79 1.79
CA VAL A 97 -6.62 6.73 2.07
C VAL A 97 -7.25 5.52 2.77
N PRO A 98 -6.72 4.30 2.60
CA PRO A 98 -7.19 3.13 3.33
C PRO A 98 -7.04 3.29 4.84
N TRP A 99 -8.08 2.89 5.60
CA TRP A 99 -8.00 2.83 7.05
C TRP A 99 -7.32 1.53 7.50
N PRO A 100 -6.18 1.58 8.22
CA PRO A 100 -5.51 0.38 8.71
C PRO A 100 -6.25 -0.19 9.93
N ILE A 101 -6.70 -1.44 9.82
CA ILE A 101 -7.28 -2.20 10.95
C ILE A 101 -6.15 -2.84 11.75
N HIS A 102 -5.22 -3.49 11.06
CA HIS A 102 -4.16 -4.25 11.68
C HIS A 102 -2.91 -4.29 10.80
N LYS A 103 -1.75 -4.39 11.44
CA LYS A 103 -0.47 -4.58 10.79
C LYS A 103 0.34 -5.61 11.56
N GLN A 104 0.78 -6.66 10.88
CA GLN A 104 1.66 -7.68 11.42
C GLN A 104 2.92 -7.79 10.55
N GLN A 105 4.09 -7.70 11.17
CA GLN A 105 5.33 -8.18 10.55
C GLN A 105 5.63 -9.56 11.13
N VAL A 106 5.81 -10.54 10.25
CA VAL A 106 6.17 -11.89 10.67
C VAL A 106 7.61 -11.84 11.16
N GLN A 107 7.77 -11.83 12.48
CA GLN A 107 9.07 -12.11 13.08
C GLN A 107 9.32 -13.61 12.95
N GLY A 108 10.51 -13.98 12.47
CA GLY A 108 10.94 -15.37 12.47
C GLY A 108 10.89 -15.97 13.88
N PRO A 109 10.76 -17.30 14.02
CA PRO A 109 10.71 -17.94 15.33
C PRO A 109 11.93 -17.51 16.16
N HIS A 110 11.66 -16.90 17.30
CA HIS A 110 12.70 -16.60 18.28
C HIS A 110 13.35 -17.91 18.70
N PRO A 111 14.67 -18.08 18.58
CA PRO A 111 15.35 -19.20 19.21
C PRO A 111 15.06 -19.10 20.71
N SER A 112 14.13 -19.94 21.17
CA SER A 112 13.60 -19.92 22.53
C SER A 112 14.58 -20.66 23.44
N HIS A 113 15.75 -20.06 23.67
CA HIS A 113 16.67 -20.50 24.72
C HIS A 113 17.34 -19.29 25.38
N GLY A 114 16.85 -18.93 26.57
CA GLY A 114 17.61 -18.22 27.60
C GLY A 114 18.10 -16.80 27.27
N GLY A 115 17.25 -15.80 27.49
CA GLY A 115 17.69 -14.56 28.12
C GLY A 115 18.23 -13.41 27.26
N VAL A 116 18.22 -13.49 25.93
CA VAL A 116 18.60 -12.33 25.09
C VAL A 116 17.35 -11.68 24.51
N LYS A 117 17.11 -10.40 24.85
CA LYS A 117 16.10 -9.54 24.20
C LYS A 117 16.52 -9.29 22.77
N ILE A 118 16.10 -10.18 21.89
CA ILE A 118 16.34 -10.13 20.46
C ILE A 118 15.37 -9.09 19.84
N ASN A 119 15.69 -7.81 19.99
CA ASN A 119 15.51 -6.83 18.90
C ASN A 119 16.82 -6.67 18.10
N MET A 120 17.87 -7.38 18.52
CA MET A 120 19.20 -7.37 17.91
C MET A 120 19.34 -8.33 16.73
N LEU A 121 18.48 -9.35 16.52
CA LEU A 121 18.74 -10.34 15.46
C LEU A 121 18.60 -9.77 14.06
N THR A 122 17.59 -8.96 13.75
CA THR A 122 17.45 -8.41 12.39
C THR A 122 18.62 -7.48 12.07
N HIS A 123 18.99 -6.61 13.01
CA HIS A 123 20.14 -5.73 12.88
C HIS A 123 21.47 -6.49 12.80
N LEU A 124 21.62 -7.58 13.57
CA LEU A 124 22.79 -8.47 13.53
C LEU A 124 22.82 -9.28 12.24
N LEU A 125 21.70 -9.80 11.76
CA LEU A 125 21.60 -10.54 10.49
C LEU A 125 21.94 -9.61 9.33
N CYS A 126 21.39 -8.39 9.30
CA CYS A 126 21.77 -7.36 8.34
C CYS A 126 23.28 -7.09 8.42
N LYS A 127 23.85 -6.93 9.63
CA LYS A 127 25.28 -6.69 9.81
C LYS A 127 26.15 -7.89 9.37
N LEU A 128 25.70 -9.11 9.61
CA LEU A 128 26.38 -10.34 9.20
C LEU A 128 26.28 -10.55 7.68
N LEU A 129 25.12 -10.26 7.08
CA LEU A 129 24.92 -10.29 5.64
C LEU A 129 25.74 -9.21 4.93
N LEU A 130 25.91 -8.03 5.53
CA LEU A 130 26.82 -6.98 5.03
C LEU A 130 28.30 -7.39 5.11
N GLN A 131 28.67 -8.32 6.01
CA GLN A 131 30.04 -8.84 6.14
C GLN A 131 30.32 -10.04 5.22
N LEU A 132 29.27 -10.76 4.81
CA LEU A 132 29.36 -11.74 3.76
C LEU A 132 29.45 -10.96 2.45
N ASP A 133 30.67 -10.82 1.93
CA ASP A 133 31.10 -10.02 0.75
C ASP A 133 30.39 -10.35 -0.59
N ASN A 134 29.28 -11.08 -0.53
CA ASN A 134 28.42 -11.43 -1.63
C ASN A 134 27.12 -10.65 -1.52
N HIS A 135 26.96 -9.61 -2.35
CA HIS A 135 25.69 -8.93 -2.67
C HIS A 135 24.60 -9.86 -3.24
N GLN A 136 24.69 -11.17 -3.03
CA GLN A 136 23.80 -12.19 -3.55
C GLN A 136 22.55 -12.38 -2.71
N TYR A 137 22.51 -11.88 -1.47
CA TYR A 137 21.38 -12.08 -0.57
C TYR A 137 20.76 -10.76 -0.16
N GLN A 138 19.46 -10.62 -0.42
CA GLN A 138 18.63 -9.54 0.11
C GLN A 138 17.76 -10.11 1.24
N LEU A 139 17.84 -9.50 2.43
CA LEU A 139 16.96 -9.86 3.53
C LEU A 139 15.61 -9.17 3.33
N HIS A 140 14.53 -9.95 3.34
CA HIS A 140 13.17 -9.45 3.28
C HIS A 140 12.37 -9.98 4.46
N VAL A 141 11.46 -9.16 4.99
CA VAL A 141 10.52 -9.56 6.05
C VAL A 141 9.11 -9.56 5.47
N LEU A 142 8.33 -10.58 5.79
CA LEU A 142 6.93 -10.63 5.39
C LEU A 142 6.11 -9.68 6.26
N SER A 143 5.44 -8.72 5.62
CA SER A 143 4.52 -7.78 6.23
C SER A 143 3.10 -8.06 5.74
N CYS A 144 2.17 -8.19 6.68
CA CYS A 144 0.75 -8.35 6.45
C CYS A 144 0.03 -7.10 6.95
N LEU A 145 -0.74 -6.44 6.07
CA LEU A 145 -1.52 -5.24 6.35
C LEU A 145 -2.99 -5.54 6.10
N LEU A 146 -3.85 -5.23 7.06
CA LEU A 146 -5.30 -5.40 6.99
C LEU A 146 -5.95 -4.01 6.98
N THR A 147 -6.83 -3.74 6.00
CA THR A 147 -7.54 -2.45 5.87
C THR A 147 -9.04 -2.65 5.64
N GLU A 148 -9.86 -1.65 6.00
CA GLU A 148 -11.34 -1.71 5.90
C GLU A 148 -11.88 -1.62 4.47
N LEU A 149 -11.21 -0.88 3.58
CA LEU A 149 -11.82 -0.49 2.31
C LEU A 149 -11.53 -1.47 1.18
N VAL A 150 -12.59 -1.99 0.57
CA VAL A 150 -12.56 -2.68 -0.72
C VAL A 150 -12.97 -1.70 -1.82
N GLY A 151 -12.03 -1.35 -2.67
CA GLY A 151 -12.27 -0.55 -3.87
C GLY A 151 -12.11 -1.36 -5.15
N MET A 152 -12.70 -0.90 -6.24
CA MET A 152 -12.49 -1.42 -7.58
C MET A 152 -11.34 -0.66 -8.25
N GLN A 153 -10.44 -1.34 -8.96
CA GLN A 153 -9.41 -0.64 -9.74
C GLN A 153 -10.05 0.29 -10.77
N LEU A 154 -9.43 1.45 -11.03
CA LEU A 154 -9.86 2.44 -12.01
C LEU A 154 -9.63 1.99 -13.47
N MET A 155 -10.11 0.79 -13.82
CA MET A 155 -10.10 0.27 -15.20
C MET A 155 -11.40 0.55 -15.93
N LEU A 156 -12.51 0.68 -15.19
CA LEU A 156 -13.84 0.95 -15.73
C LEU A 156 -14.51 2.01 -14.86
N PHE A 157 -14.95 3.10 -15.49
CA PHE A 157 -15.74 4.14 -14.83
C PHE A 157 -17.14 4.17 -15.44
N PRO A 158 -18.20 4.23 -14.62
CA PRO A 158 -19.58 4.37 -15.09
C PRO A 158 -19.83 5.64 -15.92
N SER A 159 -19.09 6.72 -15.66
CA SER A 159 -19.21 7.98 -16.41
C SER A 159 -17.94 8.83 -16.34
N LEU A 160 -17.79 9.75 -17.29
CA LEU A 160 -16.70 10.75 -17.29
C LEU A 160 -16.72 11.60 -16.00
N ALA A 161 -17.90 11.92 -15.48
CA ALA A 161 -18.02 12.68 -14.24
C ALA A 161 -17.40 11.94 -13.05
N GLN A 162 -17.63 10.62 -12.93
CA GLN A 162 -17.04 9.82 -11.86
C GLN A 162 -15.52 9.68 -12.00
N LEU A 163 -15.02 9.56 -13.24
CA LEU A 163 -13.57 9.57 -13.48
C LEU A 163 -12.94 10.89 -13.01
N LEU A 164 -13.56 12.02 -13.36
CA LEU A 164 -13.06 13.34 -12.95
C LEU A 164 -13.06 13.51 -11.44
N ILE A 165 -14.14 13.11 -10.76
CA ILE A 165 -14.23 13.16 -9.29
C ILE A 165 -13.17 12.28 -8.64
N ALA A 166 -13.03 11.03 -9.07
CA ALA A 166 -12.03 10.14 -8.51
C ALA A 166 -10.59 10.70 -8.67
N PHE A 167 -10.33 11.38 -9.80
CA PHE A 167 -9.05 12.04 -10.02
C PHE A 167 -8.86 13.30 -9.16
N ILE A 168 -9.92 14.08 -8.95
CA ILE A 168 -9.88 15.24 -8.04
C ILE A 168 -9.62 14.77 -6.61
N ASP A 169 -10.37 13.79 -6.11
CA ASP A 169 -10.18 13.17 -4.79
C ASP A 169 -8.73 12.73 -4.60
N TYR A 170 -8.15 12.13 -5.64
CA TYR A 170 -6.76 11.69 -5.64
C TYR A 170 -5.74 12.84 -5.52
N VAL A 171 -5.92 13.92 -6.28
CA VAL A 171 -5.04 15.09 -6.22
C VAL A 171 -5.15 15.78 -4.86
N LEU A 172 -6.37 15.89 -4.32
CA LEU A 172 -6.61 16.44 -2.98
C LEU A 172 -5.98 15.57 -1.89
N THR A 173 -6.14 14.24 -1.98
CA THR A 173 -5.49 13.28 -1.07
C THR A 173 -3.96 13.46 -1.07
N HIS A 174 -3.36 13.62 -2.25
CA HIS A 174 -1.92 13.88 -2.38
C HIS A 174 -1.49 15.18 -1.73
N LYS A 175 -2.23 16.25 -2.01
CA LYS A 175 -1.97 17.57 -1.42
C LYS A 175 -2.04 17.48 0.10
N ASP A 176 -3.09 16.88 0.64
CA ASP A 176 -3.28 16.72 2.08
C ASP A 176 -2.23 15.84 2.73
N ALA A 177 -1.80 14.75 2.07
CA ALA A 177 -0.69 13.93 2.54
C ALA A 177 0.60 14.76 2.69
N ILE A 178 0.89 15.65 1.75
CA ILE A 178 2.06 16.55 1.82
C ILE A 178 1.84 17.64 2.87
N ASP A 179 0.70 18.32 2.85
CA ASP A 179 0.46 19.51 3.66
C ASP A 179 0.24 19.15 5.14
N LYS A 180 -0.64 18.18 5.41
CA LYS A 180 -1.02 17.75 6.76
C LYS A 180 -0.04 16.74 7.34
N ALA A 181 0.31 15.70 6.57
CA ALA A 181 1.11 14.59 7.08
C ALA A 181 2.61 14.69 6.77
N LYS A 182 3.04 15.59 5.89
CA LYS A 182 4.43 15.66 5.39
C LYS A 182 4.87 14.32 4.78
N VAL A 183 4.01 13.68 3.99
CA VAL A 183 4.29 12.40 3.31
C VAL A 183 4.11 12.58 1.80
N LEU A 184 5.06 12.07 1.01
CA LEU A 184 5.03 12.06 -0.44
C LEU A 184 4.88 10.62 -0.96
N HIS A 185 3.87 10.31 -1.77
CA HIS A 185 3.50 8.94 -2.18
C HIS A 185 4.49 8.28 -3.16
N HIS A 186 5.13 9.07 -4.04
CA HIS A 186 6.04 8.65 -5.12
C HIS A 186 5.47 7.73 -6.22
N ASP A 187 4.48 6.87 -5.93
CA ASP A 187 3.96 5.89 -6.90
C ASP A 187 2.61 6.29 -7.47
N ILE A 188 2.64 7.39 -8.23
CA ILE A 188 1.47 7.97 -8.89
C ILE A 188 1.17 7.16 -10.15
N SER A 189 0.32 6.15 -10.03
CA SER A 189 -0.12 5.30 -11.14
C SER A 189 -1.62 5.01 -11.10
N LEU A 190 -2.21 4.73 -12.26
CA LEU A 190 -3.63 4.34 -12.37
C LEU A 190 -3.94 3.05 -11.60
N LEU A 191 -2.94 2.18 -11.39
CA LEU A 191 -3.10 0.93 -10.65
C LEU A 191 -3.31 1.15 -9.15
N ASN A 192 -2.84 2.29 -8.64
CA ASN A 192 -2.99 2.68 -7.24
C ASN A 192 -4.25 3.53 -7.00
N LEU A 193 -5.03 3.81 -8.04
CA LEU A 193 -6.32 4.49 -7.95
C LEU A 193 -7.45 3.47 -7.86
N LEU A 194 -8.18 3.51 -6.75
CA LEU A 194 -9.36 2.70 -6.52
C LEU A 194 -10.62 3.57 -6.51
N LEU A 195 -11.71 3.04 -7.05
CA LEU A 195 -13.06 3.56 -6.88
C LEU A 195 -13.72 2.85 -5.71
N ILE A 196 -14.11 3.59 -4.68
CA ILE A 196 -14.87 3.06 -3.56
C ILE A 196 -16.33 3.51 -3.66
N HIS A 197 -17.24 2.61 -3.30
CA HIS A 197 -18.65 2.97 -3.20
C HIS A 197 -18.82 3.88 -1.97
N TRP A 198 -19.19 5.13 -2.20
CA TRP A 198 -19.42 6.11 -1.16
C TRP A 198 -20.85 5.98 -0.63
N SER A 199 -20.98 5.71 0.67
CA SER A 199 -22.29 5.70 1.32
C SER A 199 -22.63 7.14 1.75
N PRO A 200 -23.77 7.71 1.30
CA PRO A 200 -24.21 9.06 1.67
C PRO A 200 -24.45 9.26 3.18
N SER A 201 -24.43 8.19 3.97
CA SER A 201 -24.55 8.26 5.44
C SER A 201 -23.36 8.94 6.10
N ILE A 202 -22.22 9.06 5.41
CA ILE A 202 -21.06 9.84 5.86
C ILE A 202 -21.28 11.24 5.30
N ASN A 203 -21.81 12.12 6.16
CA ASN A 203 -22.36 13.43 5.82
C ASN A 203 -21.28 14.50 5.57
N ASP A 204 -20.14 14.11 4.98
CA ASP A 204 -19.01 15.00 4.68
C ASP A 204 -19.02 15.38 3.19
N ASP A 205 -19.59 16.55 2.92
CA ASP A 205 -19.56 17.22 1.61
C ASP A 205 -18.18 17.83 1.28
N CYS A 206 -17.14 17.56 2.08
CA CYS A 206 -15.79 18.13 1.96
C CYS A 206 -15.17 17.98 0.56
N CYS A 207 -15.62 17.00 -0.22
CA CYS A 207 -15.10 16.82 -1.57
C CYS A 207 -15.66 17.75 -2.64
N LEU A 208 -16.58 18.63 -2.27
CA LEU A 208 -17.04 19.71 -3.15
C LEU A 208 -16.33 21.03 -2.83
N ASP A 209 -15.41 21.07 -1.88
CA ASP A 209 -14.69 22.30 -1.51
C ASP A 209 -13.90 22.87 -2.70
N PHE A 210 -13.44 22.03 -3.63
CA PHE A 210 -12.79 22.51 -4.86
C PHE A 210 -13.73 23.32 -5.78
N LEU A 211 -15.05 23.12 -5.67
CA LEU A 211 -16.02 23.89 -6.44
C LEU A 211 -16.10 25.35 -5.97
N ILE A 212 -15.67 25.64 -4.72
CA ILE A 212 -15.67 27.00 -4.15
C ILE A 212 -14.74 27.92 -4.95
N ASP A 213 -13.66 27.38 -5.52
CA ASP A 213 -12.69 28.12 -6.32
C ASP A 213 -13.14 28.32 -7.79
N LEU A 214 -14.28 27.73 -8.19
CA LEU A 214 -14.83 27.87 -9.54
C LEU A 214 -15.83 29.04 -9.63
N PRO A 215 -16.05 29.60 -10.84
CA PRO A 215 -17.11 30.59 -11.04
C PRO A 215 -18.48 30.06 -10.58
N PRO A 216 -19.35 30.89 -9.95
CA PRO A 216 -20.61 30.44 -9.38
C PRO A 216 -21.50 29.65 -10.36
N GLU A 217 -21.61 30.11 -11.60
CA GLU A 217 -22.38 29.43 -12.66
C GLU A 217 -21.83 28.03 -12.99
N THR A 218 -20.51 27.86 -12.93
CA THR A 218 -19.85 26.56 -13.14
C THR A 218 -20.03 25.66 -11.93
N CYS A 219 -19.93 26.23 -10.72
CA CYS A 219 -20.17 25.54 -9.46
C CYS A 219 -21.57 24.93 -9.42
N GLU A 220 -22.62 25.74 -9.63
CA GLU A 220 -24.02 25.24 -9.65
C GLU A 220 -24.21 24.13 -10.69
N HIS A 221 -23.69 24.32 -11.91
CA HIS A 221 -23.85 23.34 -12.98
C HIS A 221 -23.12 22.01 -12.71
N LEU A 222 -21.95 22.07 -12.08
CA LEU A 222 -21.17 20.88 -11.73
C LEU A 222 -21.72 20.20 -10.48
N GLN A 223 -22.17 20.97 -9.50
CA GLN A 223 -22.75 20.46 -8.26
C GLN A 223 -23.90 19.51 -8.56
N ASP A 224 -24.86 19.90 -9.41
CA ASP A 224 -25.99 19.05 -9.80
C ASP A 224 -25.57 17.73 -10.48
N LYS A 225 -24.41 17.71 -11.16
CA LYS A 225 -23.90 16.53 -11.87
C LYS A 225 -23.06 15.61 -11.00
N ILE A 226 -22.43 16.17 -9.98
CA ILE A 226 -21.50 15.49 -9.08
C ILE A 226 -22.23 14.99 -7.84
N GLN A 227 -23.21 15.76 -7.37
CA GLN A 227 -23.99 15.41 -6.19
C GLN A 227 -24.74 14.09 -6.42
N GLY A 228 -24.57 13.15 -5.50
CA GLY A 228 -25.18 11.83 -5.59
C GLY A 228 -24.41 10.83 -6.47
N LEU A 229 -23.23 11.16 -7.00
CA LEU A 229 -22.36 10.15 -7.60
C LEU A 229 -21.93 9.13 -6.53
N PRO A 230 -22.14 7.82 -6.76
CA PRO A 230 -21.95 6.80 -5.73
C PRO A 230 -20.50 6.36 -5.55
N TYR A 231 -19.55 6.87 -6.34
CA TYR A 231 -18.16 6.43 -6.31
C TYR A 231 -17.21 7.59 -6.08
N ARG A 232 -16.17 7.32 -5.29
CA ARG A 232 -15.12 8.26 -4.91
C ARG A 232 -13.74 7.65 -5.10
N GLY A 233 -12.74 8.50 -5.28
CA GLY A 233 -11.35 8.10 -5.45
C GLY A 233 -10.73 7.73 -4.11
N LEU A 234 -9.98 6.63 -4.11
CA LEU A 234 -9.16 6.18 -2.99
C LEU A 234 -7.76 5.90 -3.51
N LEU A 235 -6.76 6.44 -2.82
CA LEU A 235 -5.36 6.22 -3.13
C LEU A 235 -4.80 5.05 -2.31
N ALA A 236 -4.49 3.96 -2.99
CA ALA A 236 -3.87 2.77 -2.42
C ALA A 236 -2.33 2.77 -2.53
N ASP A 237 -1.73 1.68 -2.04
CA ASP A 237 -0.31 1.38 -2.09
C ASP A 237 0.63 2.50 -1.60
N TRP A 238 0.69 2.69 -0.28
CA TRP A 238 1.58 3.66 0.34
C TRP A 238 2.96 3.05 0.66
N GLY A 239 3.30 1.93 0.04
CA GLY A 239 4.54 1.20 0.32
C GLY A 239 5.81 1.94 -0.10
N TYR A 240 5.72 2.84 -1.08
CA TYR A 240 6.85 3.64 -1.57
C TYR A 240 6.84 5.09 -1.06
N ALA A 241 5.87 5.43 -0.22
CA ALA A 241 5.72 6.78 0.28
C ALA A 241 6.84 7.14 1.29
N VAL A 242 7.24 8.41 1.29
CA VAL A 242 8.38 8.91 2.06
C VAL A 242 7.95 10.10 2.91
N PRO A 243 8.21 10.06 4.24
CA PRO A 243 8.09 11.25 5.08
C PRO A 243 9.12 12.33 4.73
N LEU A 244 8.66 13.57 4.61
CA LEU A 244 9.45 14.76 4.24
C LEU A 244 10.03 15.48 5.45
N ASP A 245 9.45 15.28 6.64
CA ASP A 245 9.85 15.94 7.88
C ASP A 245 10.90 15.15 8.69
N VAL A 246 11.29 13.99 8.18
CA VAL A 246 12.25 13.11 8.83
C VAL A 246 13.64 13.48 8.30
N PRO A 247 14.57 13.94 9.17
CA PRO A 247 15.91 14.25 8.72
C PRO A 247 16.54 13.02 8.06
N ALA A 248 17.25 13.26 6.97
CA ALA A 248 18.07 12.24 6.34
C ALA A 248 18.97 11.61 7.42
N PRO A 249 19.13 10.27 7.42
CA PRO A 249 20.05 9.63 8.33
C PRO A 249 21.42 10.28 8.19
N ASP A 250 22.04 10.60 9.32
CA ASP A 250 23.36 11.22 9.34
C ASP A 250 24.34 10.37 8.49
N PRO A 251 24.93 10.93 7.43
CA PRO A 251 25.86 10.19 6.57
C PRO A 251 27.05 9.63 7.35
N GLU A 252 27.37 10.17 8.53
CA GLU A 252 28.43 9.63 9.40
C GLU A 252 28.07 8.30 10.07
N HIS A 253 26.79 7.91 10.10
CA HIS A 253 26.31 6.64 10.64
C HIS A 253 25.94 5.62 9.57
N ILE A 254 25.97 6.00 8.30
CA ILE A 254 25.92 5.03 7.20
C ILE A 254 27.29 4.33 7.19
N PRO A 255 27.36 3.00 7.35
CA PRO A 255 28.62 2.28 7.24
C PRO A 255 29.25 2.63 5.89
N LYS A 256 30.37 3.36 5.90
CA LYS A 256 31.14 3.62 4.68
C LYS A 256 31.48 2.25 4.11
N ALA A 257 30.84 1.89 3.00
CA ALA A 257 31.25 0.73 2.23
C ALA A 257 32.74 0.91 1.95
N SER A 258 33.56 -0.01 2.44
CA SER A 258 34.97 -0.05 2.08
C SER A 258 35.05 0.02 0.56
N PRO A 259 35.93 0.86 -0.02
CA PRO A 259 36.06 0.95 -1.46
C PRO A 259 36.36 -0.43 -2.02
N SER A 260 35.35 -1.07 -2.61
CA SER A 260 35.52 -2.36 -3.27
C SER A 260 36.30 -2.08 -4.54
N THR A 261 37.50 -2.66 -4.62
CA THR A 261 38.28 -2.69 -5.86
C THR A 261 37.37 -3.32 -6.93
N PRO A 262 37.07 -2.63 -8.04
CA PRO A 262 36.23 -3.22 -9.07
C PRO A 262 36.85 -4.55 -9.53
N PRO A 263 36.04 -5.60 -9.74
CA PRO A 263 36.56 -6.86 -10.23
C PRO A 263 37.29 -6.61 -11.55
N HIS A 264 38.58 -6.92 -11.58
CA HIS A 264 39.53 -6.62 -12.66
C HIS A 264 39.17 -7.20 -14.04
N ASN A 265 38.05 -7.94 -14.14
CA ASN A 265 37.61 -8.69 -15.31
C ASN A 265 36.13 -8.44 -15.70
N ALA A 266 35.50 -7.35 -15.25
CA ALA A 266 34.18 -7.00 -15.77
C ALA A 266 34.31 -6.60 -17.26
N PRO A 267 33.64 -7.29 -18.20
CA PRO A 267 33.69 -6.92 -19.61
C PRO A 267 33.09 -5.51 -19.80
N PRO A 268 33.66 -4.69 -20.69
CA PRO A 268 33.13 -3.35 -20.95
C PRO A 268 31.70 -3.45 -21.45
N THR A 269 30.75 -2.91 -20.69
CA THR A 269 29.38 -2.71 -21.15
C THR A 269 29.38 -1.62 -22.21
N SER A 270 29.43 -2.03 -23.47
CA SER A 270 29.13 -1.16 -24.59
C SER A 270 27.68 -0.66 -24.49
N PRO A 271 27.40 0.60 -24.85
CA PRO A 271 26.04 1.13 -24.87
C PRO A 271 25.15 0.34 -25.84
N ILE A 272 23.94 0.02 -25.38
CA ILE A 272 22.90 -0.63 -26.18
C ILE A 272 22.46 0.36 -27.27
N SER A 273 22.76 0.03 -28.53
CA SER A 273 22.23 0.74 -29.69
C SER A 273 20.74 0.40 -29.85
N LEU A 274 19.87 1.41 -29.78
CA LEU A 274 18.46 1.28 -30.11
C LEU A 274 18.30 1.03 -31.63
N PRO A 275 17.44 0.10 -32.06
CA PRO A 275 17.16 -0.09 -33.49
C PRO A 275 16.44 1.15 -34.03
N GLY A 276 17.05 1.78 -35.04
CA GLY A 276 16.54 2.95 -35.71
C GLY A 276 15.35 2.64 -36.62
N ASN A 277 14.37 3.55 -36.59
CA ASN A 277 13.42 3.90 -37.64
C ASN A 277 12.70 2.76 -38.37
N LEU A 278 11.48 2.46 -37.91
CA LEU A 278 10.43 1.94 -38.79
C LEU A 278 9.97 3.09 -39.69
N ALA A 279 10.28 2.95 -40.98
CA ALA A 279 9.81 3.84 -42.03
C ALA A 279 8.28 3.84 -42.10
N SER A 280 7.73 5.04 -42.25
CA SER A 280 6.34 5.31 -42.62
C SER A 280 6.03 4.66 -43.97
N GLY A 281 5.18 3.65 -43.96
CA GLY A 281 4.50 3.15 -45.16
C GLY A 281 3.35 4.09 -45.51
N ASP A 282 3.53 4.81 -46.61
CA ASP A 282 2.55 5.65 -47.28
C ASP A 282 1.77 4.76 -48.24
N ASP A 283 0.62 4.22 -47.81
CA ASP A 283 -0.33 3.53 -48.70
C ASP A 283 -1.47 4.50 -49.02
N SER A 284 -1.19 5.35 -50.01
CA SER A 284 -2.20 5.97 -50.84
C SER A 284 -2.57 4.97 -51.94
N ASP A 285 -3.80 4.45 -51.94
CA ASP A 285 -4.35 3.83 -53.15
C ASP A 285 -5.73 4.42 -53.48
N PRO A 286 -5.99 4.79 -54.75
CA PRO A 286 -7.26 5.37 -55.18
C PRO A 286 -8.21 4.29 -55.72
N ILE A 287 -9.51 4.44 -55.40
CA ILE A 287 -10.70 4.43 -56.28
C ILE A 287 -11.95 4.38 -55.37
#